data_AF-A0A5L8TBN7-F1
#
_entry.id   AF-A0A5L8TBN7-F1
#
_cell.length_a   1.000
_cell.length_b   1.000
_cell.length_c   1.000
_cell.angle_alpha   90.00
_cell.angle_beta   90.00
_cell.angle_gamma   90.00
#
_symmetry.space_group_name_H-M   'P 1'
#
loop_
_entity.id
_entity.type
_entity.pdbx_description
1 polymer ?
#
loop_
_entity_poly.entity_id
_entity_poly.type
_entity_poly.pdbx_seq_one_letter_code
_entity_poly.pdbx_strand_id
1 'polypeptide(L)'
;MINSISPYPNNHTNAFNNTSNAKLSSTTSSLVSDKTQAVDKILGYGVDKEGFFTSDFNEAARLPKDYKIYAKDMESFVRWETGDGYFYATHTSIDIAKTIGNAYKVFSQLIPQTSNSTLSQEELANIPYAFILDKNLNITQTFTKDEYEKITFAQDRINLTFNTFSNYGFDKIDINNIFSNNNGDVVLNKNAYIENGNANKGGVLMALLNSQLYGATMYFLEGDTKLFGKILNDKNISDLERKDFQNFMNINKTQSAFLASSNPNDWNPFEERLSMKLFIQRANITGNAELSKLATSLDEEYQMMINSNMSLNEFKNTYLDFKKRHDEFVNLLKAEEKMRGINNIDLTKMIKSDQTKEVKNPRTPIQSESQNKETYKDDNAKNELLKKLLENKFGKSEELELLFGIKFSDDKASELSKMLSKNTKKSVDIKA
;
A
#
# COMPACT_ATOMS: atom_id res chain seq x y z
N MET A 1 41.22 -72.90 -1.12
CA MET A 1 41.86 -71.71 -1.73
C MET A 1 40.86 -70.57 -1.57
N ILE A 2 41.02 -69.68 -0.56
CA ILE A 2 41.61 -68.32 -0.70
C ILE A 2 40.81 -67.53 -1.77
N ASN A 3 40.11 -66.41 -1.55
CA ASN A 3 40.12 -65.31 -0.57
C ASN A 3 38.71 -64.64 -0.63
N SER A 4 37.99 -64.41 0.48
CA SER A 4 37.98 -63.20 1.32
C SER A 4 37.56 -61.88 0.61
N ILE A 5 36.43 -61.31 1.06
CA ILE A 5 36.28 -59.99 1.74
C ILE A 5 34.81 -59.52 1.59
N SER A 6 34.12 -59.45 2.75
CA SER A 6 32.88 -58.69 3.05
C SER A 6 33.24 -57.18 3.19
N PRO A 7 32.35 -56.20 3.44
CA PRO A 7 30.95 -56.27 3.89
C PRO A 7 30.06 -55.16 3.23
N TYR A 8 28.76 -54.92 3.43
CA TYR A 8 27.81 -55.05 4.55
C TYR A 8 26.37 -55.21 3.97
N PRO A 9 25.37 -55.60 4.80
CA PRO A 9 24.14 -56.23 4.37
C PRO A 9 22.90 -55.32 4.37
N ASN A 10 22.04 -55.60 3.39
CA ASN A 10 20.61 -55.96 3.47
C ASN A 10 19.61 -55.23 4.39
N ASN A 11 18.51 -54.92 3.69
CA ASN A 11 17.11 -55.22 4.01
C ASN A 11 16.25 -54.14 4.67
N HIS A 12 15.56 -53.44 3.76
CA HIS A 12 14.15 -53.10 3.87
C HIS A 12 13.29 -54.30 4.30
N THR A 13 12.47 -54.17 5.35
CA THR A 13 11.02 -53.91 5.24
C THR A 13 10.30 -54.00 6.58
N ASN A 14 9.30 -53.12 6.71
CA ASN A 14 8.08 -53.19 7.53
C ASN A 14 8.18 -53.02 9.05
N ALA A 15 7.59 -51.93 9.55
CA ALA A 15 6.33 -51.99 10.31
C ALA A 15 5.95 -50.61 10.84
N PHE A 16 4.68 -50.24 10.66
CA PHE A 16 4.03 -49.21 11.48
C PHE A 16 4.11 -49.63 12.94
N ASN A 17 4.73 -48.80 13.79
CA ASN A 17 4.51 -48.84 15.22
C ASN A 17 4.36 -47.42 15.75
N ASN A 18 3.20 -47.22 16.37
CA ASN A 18 2.78 -46.07 17.12
C ASN A 18 3.54 -46.07 18.45
N THR A 19 4.38 -45.08 18.71
CA THR A 19 4.91 -44.78 20.03
C THR A 19 4.84 -43.28 20.27
N SER A 20 3.84 -42.88 21.04
CA SER A 20 3.87 -41.69 21.87
C SER A 20 5.14 -41.73 22.73
N ASN A 21 6.09 -40.83 22.49
CA ASN A 21 6.92 -40.21 23.52
C ASN A 21 7.91 -39.22 22.93
N ALA A 22 7.74 -37.97 23.34
CA ALA A 22 8.76 -36.99 23.75
C ALA A 22 8.54 -35.64 23.06
N LYS A 23 7.66 -34.85 23.69
CA LYS A 23 7.89 -33.43 24.02
C LYS A 23 9.17 -32.84 23.40
N LEU A 24 9.11 -32.43 22.13
CA LEU A 24 9.84 -31.23 21.72
C LEU A 24 9.01 -30.05 22.20
N SER A 25 9.14 -29.77 23.50
CA SER A 25 9.20 -28.39 23.94
C SER A 25 10.48 -27.83 23.34
N SER A 26 10.46 -27.49 22.04
CA SER A 26 11.42 -26.50 21.56
C SER A 26 11.06 -25.26 22.34
N THR A 27 11.82 -24.96 23.38
CA THR A 27 11.84 -23.64 23.99
C THR A 27 12.35 -22.73 22.88
N THR A 28 11.45 -22.31 21.98
CA THR A 28 11.70 -21.18 21.10
C THR A 28 12.02 -20.06 22.06
N SER A 29 13.29 -19.67 22.09
CA SER A 29 13.73 -18.54 22.87
C SER A 29 12.81 -17.37 22.50
N SER A 30 12.20 -16.77 23.51
CA SER A 30 11.43 -15.53 23.37
C SER A 30 12.29 -14.37 22.86
N LEU A 31 13.62 -14.52 22.95
CA LEU A 31 14.61 -13.56 22.52
C LEU A 31 15.14 -13.90 21.12
N VAL A 32 15.57 -12.86 20.41
CA VAL A 32 16.25 -12.93 19.11
C VAL A 32 17.51 -13.79 19.19
N SER A 33 17.74 -14.56 18.13
CA SER A 33 18.94 -15.37 17.94
C SER A 33 20.19 -14.49 17.77
N ASP A 34 21.34 -14.95 18.26
CA ASP A 34 22.61 -14.26 18.03
C ASP A 34 22.97 -14.27 16.53
N LYS A 35 23.65 -13.22 16.04
CA LYS A 35 24.10 -13.11 14.64
C LYS A 35 24.91 -14.31 14.13
N THR A 36 25.61 -15.02 15.00
CA THR A 36 26.36 -16.25 14.64
C THR A 36 25.46 -17.43 14.29
N GLN A 37 24.17 -17.36 14.61
CA GLN A 37 23.16 -18.38 14.31
C GLN A 37 22.39 -18.08 13.02
N ALA A 38 22.78 -17.04 12.27
CA ALA A 38 22.22 -16.77 10.95
C ALA A 38 22.51 -17.94 10.00
N VAL A 39 21.45 -18.43 9.34
CA VAL A 39 21.52 -19.47 8.31
C VAL A 39 21.25 -18.91 6.91
N ASP A 40 20.73 -17.69 6.83
CA ASP A 40 20.44 -16.98 5.57
C ASP A 40 20.63 -15.46 5.76
N LYS A 41 20.48 -14.68 4.68
CA LYS A 41 20.56 -13.23 4.67
C LYS A 41 19.46 -12.62 3.81
N ILE A 42 18.58 -11.82 4.43
CA ILE A 42 17.48 -11.11 3.75
C ILE A 42 17.65 -9.61 3.98
N LEU A 43 17.47 -8.81 2.94
CA LEU A 43 17.57 -7.34 2.99
C LEU A 43 18.84 -6.80 3.68
N GLY A 44 19.94 -7.55 3.61
CA GLY A 44 21.21 -7.14 4.20
C GLY A 44 21.52 -7.67 5.60
N TYR A 45 20.60 -8.37 6.27
CA TYR A 45 20.75 -8.83 7.66
C TYR A 45 20.62 -10.34 7.81
N GLY A 46 21.25 -10.90 8.83
CA GLY A 46 21.19 -12.33 9.13
C GLY A 46 19.79 -12.79 9.52
N VAL A 47 19.43 -14.00 9.10
CA VAL A 47 18.14 -14.64 9.38
C VAL A 47 18.39 -16.02 10.00
N ASP A 48 17.72 -16.31 11.11
CA ASP A 48 17.83 -17.60 11.79
C ASP A 48 17.01 -18.70 11.11
N LYS A 49 17.16 -19.93 11.60
CA LYS A 49 16.46 -21.12 11.08
C LYS A 49 14.92 -21.04 11.17
N GLU A 50 14.39 -20.15 12.01
CA GLU A 50 12.97 -19.93 12.22
C GLU A 50 12.44 -18.81 11.30
N GLY A 51 13.33 -18.13 10.56
CA GLY A 51 12.99 -17.07 9.60
C GLY A 51 12.92 -15.67 10.21
N PHE A 52 13.40 -15.48 11.44
CA PHE A 52 13.49 -14.16 12.06
C PHE A 52 14.85 -13.53 11.83
N PHE A 53 14.91 -12.20 11.76
CA PHE A 53 16.19 -11.51 11.77
C PHE A 53 16.97 -11.81 13.05
N THR A 54 18.30 -11.88 12.95
CA THR A 54 19.20 -12.09 14.08
C THR A 54 19.55 -10.78 14.80
N SER A 55 20.34 -10.87 15.87
CA SER A 55 20.68 -9.74 16.74
C SER A 55 21.40 -8.58 16.02
N ASP A 56 22.05 -8.82 14.89
CA ASP A 56 22.67 -7.78 14.05
C ASP A 56 21.64 -6.77 13.51
N PHE A 57 20.44 -7.22 13.14
CA PHE A 57 19.35 -6.33 12.76
C PHE A 57 18.86 -5.52 13.97
N ASN A 58 18.63 -6.17 15.10
CA ASN A 58 18.19 -5.48 16.31
C ASN A 58 19.22 -4.42 16.77
N GLU A 59 20.51 -4.72 16.69
CA GLU A 59 21.60 -3.76 16.97
C GLU A 59 21.52 -2.55 16.02
N ALA A 60 21.36 -2.77 14.71
CA ALA A 60 21.26 -1.71 13.73
C ALA A 60 20.00 -0.84 13.91
N ALA A 61 18.87 -1.47 14.22
CA ALA A 61 17.58 -0.81 14.45
C ALA A 61 17.41 -0.28 15.89
N ARG A 62 18.37 -0.55 16.78
CA ARG A 62 18.32 -0.24 18.22
C ARG A 62 17.11 -0.84 18.93
N LEU A 63 16.75 -2.06 18.54
CA LEU A 63 15.70 -2.84 19.18
C LEU A 63 16.23 -3.64 20.37
N PRO A 64 15.43 -3.80 21.44
CA PRO A 64 15.70 -4.79 22.48
C PRO A 64 15.71 -6.23 21.94
N LYS A 65 16.32 -7.16 22.69
CA LYS A 65 16.45 -8.57 22.28
C LYS A 65 15.12 -9.34 22.28
N ASP A 66 14.10 -8.87 22.98
CA ASP A 66 12.77 -9.49 23.04
C ASP A 66 11.87 -9.13 21.86
N TYR A 67 12.39 -8.42 20.85
CA TYR A 67 11.69 -8.13 19.59
C TYR A 67 12.20 -9.06 18.49
N LYS A 68 11.33 -9.98 18.03
CA LYS A 68 11.59 -10.84 16.88
C LYS A 68 10.82 -10.33 15.66
N ILE A 69 11.52 -10.00 14.58
CA ILE A 69 10.91 -9.52 13.32
C ILE A 69 11.04 -10.62 12.27
N TYR A 70 9.91 -11.06 11.71
CA TYR A 70 9.91 -12.10 10.68
C TYR A 70 10.40 -11.50 9.36
N ALA A 71 11.47 -12.06 8.80
CA ALA A 71 12.19 -11.43 7.70
C ALA A 71 11.34 -11.31 6.42
N LYS A 72 10.46 -12.28 6.15
CA LYS A 72 9.56 -12.25 4.99
C LYS A 72 8.49 -11.16 5.07
N ASP A 73 8.05 -10.79 6.26
CA ASP A 73 7.09 -9.70 6.43
C ASP A 73 7.75 -8.36 6.12
N MET A 74 9.00 -8.17 6.56
CA MET A 74 9.79 -7.00 6.20
C MET A 74 10.08 -6.94 4.69
N GLU A 75 10.40 -8.07 4.06
CA GLU A 75 10.55 -8.16 2.60
C GLU A 75 9.25 -7.79 1.86
N SER A 76 8.11 -8.28 2.34
CA SER A 76 6.81 -7.91 1.79
C SER A 76 6.51 -6.42 1.94
N PHE A 77 6.84 -5.85 3.10
CA PHE A 77 6.71 -4.42 3.36
C PHE A 77 7.59 -3.58 2.42
N VAL A 78 8.88 -3.91 2.28
CA VAL A 78 9.80 -3.20 1.39
C VAL A 78 9.32 -3.28 -0.06
N ARG A 79 8.89 -4.46 -0.53
CA ARG A 79 8.38 -4.64 -1.89
C ARG A 79 7.17 -3.73 -2.17
N TRP A 80 6.29 -3.54 -1.19
CA TRP A 80 5.16 -2.64 -1.31
C TRP A 80 5.60 -1.17 -1.37
N GLU A 81 6.45 -0.73 -0.43
CA GLU A 81 6.87 0.67 -0.34
C GLU A 81 7.75 1.11 -1.53
N THR A 82 8.38 0.15 -2.20
CA THR A 82 9.32 0.40 -3.32
C THR A 82 8.83 -0.02 -4.70
N GLY A 83 7.76 -0.80 -4.79
CA GLY A 83 7.32 -1.39 -6.05
C GLY A 83 6.68 -0.38 -7.02
N ASP A 84 7.17 -0.36 -8.26
CA ASP A 84 6.71 0.57 -9.32
C ASP A 84 5.24 0.36 -9.71
N GLY A 85 4.73 -0.86 -9.53
CA GLY A 85 3.34 -1.23 -9.80
C GLY A 85 2.34 -0.71 -8.78
N TYR A 86 2.79 -0.20 -7.64
CA TYR A 86 1.92 0.31 -6.59
C TYR A 86 1.72 1.81 -6.76
N PHE A 87 0.44 2.21 -6.75
CA PHE A 87 0.11 3.61 -7.00
C PHE A 87 0.69 4.55 -5.92
N TYR A 88 0.74 4.05 -4.69
CA TYR A 88 1.10 4.78 -3.48
C TYR A 88 2.54 4.56 -3.01
N ALA A 89 3.36 3.82 -3.75
CA ALA A 89 4.76 3.61 -3.39
C ALA A 89 5.50 4.96 -3.34
N THR A 90 6.10 5.27 -2.20
CA THR A 90 6.72 6.58 -1.94
C THR A 90 8.23 6.56 -2.08
N HIS A 91 8.85 5.38 -2.03
CA HIS A 91 10.30 5.23 -1.93
C HIS A 91 10.88 4.41 -3.07
N THR A 92 12.11 4.72 -3.48
CA THR A 92 12.92 3.87 -4.37
C THR A 92 13.74 2.86 -3.57
N SER A 93 14.04 3.18 -2.32
CA SER A 93 14.76 2.32 -1.39
C SER A 93 14.33 2.62 0.05
N ILE A 94 14.44 1.63 0.93
CA ILE A 94 14.11 1.76 2.36
C ILE A 94 15.31 1.34 3.20
N ASP A 95 15.74 2.20 4.12
CA ASP A 95 16.61 1.86 5.24
C ASP A 95 15.76 1.18 6.32
N ILE A 96 15.67 -0.15 6.24
CA ILE A 96 14.77 -0.92 7.10
C ILE A 96 15.14 -0.84 8.58
N ALA A 97 16.42 -0.69 8.92
CA ALA A 97 16.85 -0.59 10.31
C ALA A 97 16.45 0.74 10.92
N LYS A 98 16.68 1.87 10.21
CA LYS A 98 16.20 3.16 10.70
C LYS A 98 14.67 3.25 10.71
N THR A 99 14.01 2.69 9.69
CA THR A 99 12.54 2.67 9.61
C THR A 99 11.92 1.94 10.80
N ILE A 100 12.42 0.75 11.11
CA ILE A 100 11.96 -0.01 12.29
C ILE A 100 12.37 0.66 13.60
N GLY A 101 13.56 1.25 13.67
CA GLY A 101 13.98 2.03 14.84
C GLY A 101 13.06 3.21 15.12
N ASN A 102 12.61 3.93 14.08
CA ASN A 102 11.63 5.00 14.18
C ASN A 102 10.26 4.49 14.64
N ALA A 103 9.79 3.39 14.06
CA ALA A 103 8.54 2.76 14.48
C ALA A 103 8.61 2.31 15.95
N TYR A 104 9.72 1.72 16.38
CA TYR A 104 9.95 1.30 17.76
C TYR A 104 9.99 2.47 18.74
N LYS A 105 10.60 3.60 18.34
CA LYS A 105 10.60 4.82 19.15
C LYS A 105 9.17 5.28 19.48
N VAL A 106 8.23 5.18 18.54
CA VAL A 106 6.82 5.49 18.78
C VAL A 106 6.13 4.37 19.55
N PHE A 107 6.30 3.13 19.12
CA PHE A 107 5.67 1.96 19.73
C PHE A 107 5.96 1.85 21.23
N SER A 108 7.21 2.07 21.64
CA SER A 108 7.63 2.04 23.04
C SER A 108 6.94 3.09 23.93
N GLN A 109 6.33 4.14 23.36
CA GLN A 109 5.53 5.11 24.10
C GLN A 109 4.06 4.68 24.23
N LEU A 110 3.59 3.75 23.38
CA LEU A 110 2.19 3.27 23.35
C LEU A 110 1.93 2.04 24.21
N ILE A 111 2.95 1.19 24.38
CA ILE A 111 2.78 -0.09 25.06
C ILE A 111 3.23 -0.06 26.52
N PRO A 112 2.68 -0.95 27.37
CA PRO A 112 3.18 -1.16 28.71
C PRO A 112 4.68 -1.54 28.72
N GLN A 113 5.44 -0.96 29.65
CA GLN A 113 6.84 -1.30 29.87
C GLN A 113 6.94 -2.62 30.66
N THR A 114 6.77 -3.75 29.99
CA THR A 114 6.88 -5.08 30.57
C THR A 114 8.13 -5.79 30.07
N SER A 115 8.70 -6.69 30.87
CA SER A 115 9.83 -7.55 30.47
C SER A 115 9.42 -8.75 29.60
N ASN A 116 8.11 -8.96 29.38
CA ASN A 116 7.61 -10.08 28.59
C ASN A 116 7.82 -9.80 27.11
N SER A 117 8.23 -10.79 26.33
CA SER A 117 8.36 -10.67 24.87
C SER A 117 7.01 -10.65 24.13
N THR A 118 5.93 -10.95 24.84
CA THR A 118 4.57 -11.08 24.29
C THR A 118 3.59 -10.16 25.01
N LEU A 119 2.56 -9.74 24.29
CA LEU A 119 1.40 -8.99 24.78
C LEU A 119 0.16 -9.89 24.75
N SER A 120 -0.56 -9.92 25.86
CA SER A 120 -1.86 -10.57 25.98
C SER A 120 -2.96 -9.79 25.27
N GLN A 121 -4.13 -10.43 25.06
CA GLN A 121 -5.31 -9.76 24.48
C GLN A 121 -5.73 -8.52 25.29
N GLU A 122 -5.63 -8.57 26.62
CA GLU A 122 -5.96 -7.44 27.50
C GLU A 122 -4.95 -6.30 27.35
N GLU A 123 -3.64 -6.61 27.31
CA GLU A 123 -2.61 -5.61 27.07
C GLU A 123 -2.76 -4.95 25.70
N LEU A 124 -3.08 -5.72 24.65
CA LEU A 124 -3.36 -5.19 23.32
C LEU A 124 -4.58 -4.25 23.31
N ALA A 125 -5.67 -4.64 23.98
CA ALA A 125 -6.89 -3.84 24.04
C ALA A 125 -6.69 -2.50 24.80
N ASN A 126 -5.68 -2.43 25.66
CA ASN A 126 -5.33 -1.21 26.42
C ASN A 126 -4.39 -0.26 25.64
N ILE A 127 -3.85 -0.68 24.50
CA ILE A 127 -3.07 0.22 23.64
C ILE A 127 -4.01 1.31 23.11
N PRO A 128 -3.60 2.60 23.13
CA PRO A 128 -4.39 3.67 22.55
C PRO A 128 -4.82 3.36 21.11
N TYR A 129 -6.05 3.71 20.77
CA TYR A 129 -6.63 3.43 19.47
C TYR A 129 -6.02 4.29 18.37
N ALA A 130 -5.77 5.56 18.71
CA ALA A 130 -5.17 6.53 17.83
C ALA A 130 -4.27 7.49 18.62
N PHE A 131 -3.39 8.21 17.92
CA PHE A 131 -2.47 9.17 18.51
C PHE A 131 -2.07 10.30 17.54
N ILE A 132 -1.57 11.39 18.10
CA ILE A 132 -0.92 12.49 17.36
C ILE A 132 0.58 12.43 17.63
N LEU A 133 1.37 12.62 16.57
CA LEU A 133 2.83 12.71 16.64
C LEU A 133 3.31 14.13 16.40
N ASP A 134 4.33 14.54 17.13
CA ASP A 134 5.16 15.67 16.73
C ASP A 134 6.19 15.25 15.64
N LYS A 135 6.88 16.25 15.09
CA LYS A 135 7.95 16.06 14.09
C LYS A 135 9.15 15.22 14.58
N ASN A 136 9.29 15.04 15.89
CA ASN A 136 10.37 14.29 16.51
C ASN A 136 9.95 12.86 16.87
N LEU A 137 8.76 12.41 16.44
CA LEU A 137 8.19 11.11 16.76
C LEU A 137 7.86 10.93 18.26
N ASN A 138 7.50 12.02 18.95
CA ASN A 138 6.92 11.95 20.29
C ASN A 138 5.41 11.98 20.21
N ILE A 139 4.77 11.19 21.06
CA ILE A 139 3.31 11.17 21.19
C ILE A 139 2.88 12.36 22.02
N THR A 140 2.07 13.24 21.43
CA THR A 140 1.55 14.43 22.11
C THR A 140 0.15 14.21 22.67
N GLN A 141 -0.60 13.30 22.07
CA GLN A 141 -1.96 12.97 22.49
C GLN A 141 -2.33 11.56 22.04
N THR A 142 -3.16 10.89 22.85
CA THR A 142 -3.69 9.55 22.61
C THR A 142 -5.21 9.56 22.72
N PHE A 143 -5.86 8.62 22.03
CA PHE A 143 -7.31 8.49 22.02
C PHE A 143 -7.72 7.04 22.22
N THR A 144 -8.75 6.83 23.03
CA THR A 144 -9.55 5.61 23.01
C THR A 144 -10.37 5.53 21.72
N LYS A 145 -10.92 4.36 21.43
CA LYS A 145 -11.80 4.18 20.26
C LYS A 145 -13.01 5.10 20.31
N ASP A 146 -13.68 5.16 21.47
CA ASP A 146 -14.88 5.97 21.67
C ASP A 146 -14.60 7.48 21.55
N GLU A 147 -13.39 7.92 21.87
CA GLU A 147 -12.96 9.30 21.64
C GLU A 147 -12.70 9.54 20.16
N TYR A 148 -11.93 8.66 19.51
CA TYR A 148 -11.62 8.75 18.08
C TYR A 148 -12.88 8.86 17.21
N GLU A 149 -13.91 8.04 17.49
CA GLU A 149 -15.17 8.04 16.74
C GLU A 149 -16.00 9.32 16.92
N LYS A 150 -15.72 10.13 17.94
CA LYS A 150 -16.40 11.42 18.19
C LYS A 150 -15.65 12.61 17.59
N ILE A 151 -14.44 12.41 17.10
CA ILE A 151 -13.64 13.50 16.53
C ILE A 151 -14.28 13.93 15.22
N THR A 152 -14.63 15.22 15.16
CA THR A 152 -14.99 15.90 13.92
C THR A 152 -13.70 16.43 13.31
N PHE A 153 -13.39 16.06 12.06
CA PHE A 153 -12.11 16.29 11.41
C PHE A 153 -11.66 17.76 11.47
N ALA A 154 -10.80 18.12 12.42
CA ALA A 154 -10.28 19.47 12.61
C ALA A 154 -8.77 19.45 12.86
N GLN A 155 -8.06 20.14 11.97
CA GLN A 155 -6.66 20.58 11.97
C GLN A 155 -5.52 19.55 12.11
N ASP A 156 -5.56 18.58 13.04
CA ASP A 156 -4.42 17.70 13.32
C ASP A 156 -4.59 16.31 12.69
N ARG A 157 -3.52 15.81 12.07
CA ARG A 157 -3.51 14.45 11.54
C ARG A 157 -3.43 13.44 12.68
N ILE A 158 -4.56 12.80 12.94
CA ILE A 158 -4.68 11.69 13.89
C ILE A 158 -4.28 10.40 13.17
N ASN A 159 -3.41 9.62 13.79
CA ASN A 159 -2.90 8.36 13.26
C ASN A 159 -3.55 7.21 14.03
N LEU A 160 -4.15 6.27 13.31
CA LEU A 160 -4.55 5.00 13.92
C LEU A 160 -3.31 4.22 14.33
N THR A 161 -3.39 3.54 15.47
CA THR A 161 -2.29 2.72 15.97
C THR A 161 -2.09 1.47 15.13
N PHE A 162 -3.17 0.82 14.72
CA PHE A 162 -3.14 -0.36 13.87
C PHE A 162 -4.19 -0.24 12.76
N ASN A 163 -4.01 -0.96 11.67
CA ASN A 163 -5.04 -1.08 10.64
C ASN A 163 -6.13 -2.07 11.08
N THR A 164 -7.14 -1.56 11.78
CA THR A 164 -8.30 -2.32 12.26
C THR A 164 -9.54 -2.13 11.37
N PHE A 165 -9.38 -1.59 10.15
CA PHE A 165 -10.51 -1.35 9.27
C PHE A 165 -11.06 -2.68 8.70
N SER A 166 -12.37 -2.84 8.82
CA SER A 166 -13.17 -3.91 8.25
C SER A 166 -14.19 -3.33 7.27
N ASN A 167 -14.87 -4.20 6.52
CA ASN A 167 -15.94 -3.79 5.59
C ASN A 167 -17.09 -3.00 6.26
N TYR A 168 -17.17 -3.01 7.59
CA TYR A 168 -18.21 -2.35 8.38
C TYR A 168 -17.70 -1.13 9.16
N GLY A 169 -16.41 -0.78 9.04
CA GLY A 169 -15.78 0.33 9.74
C GLY A 169 -14.58 -0.11 10.57
N PHE A 170 -14.24 0.66 11.60
CA PHE A 170 -13.05 0.46 12.40
C PHE A 170 -13.34 -0.43 13.64
N ASP A 171 -12.71 -1.60 13.71
CA ASP A 171 -12.90 -2.58 14.80
C ASP A 171 -12.04 -2.27 16.04
N LYS A 172 -12.39 -2.83 17.20
CA LYS A 172 -11.56 -2.72 18.42
C LYS A 172 -10.22 -3.44 18.25
N ILE A 173 -9.14 -2.95 18.83
CA ILE A 173 -7.83 -3.62 18.76
C ILE A 173 -7.90 -5.02 19.39
N ASP A 174 -7.51 -6.03 18.62
CA ASP A 174 -7.55 -7.44 19.02
C ASP A 174 -6.49 -8.26 18.26
N ILE A 175 -6.02 -9.36 18.85
CA ILE A 175 -5.00 -10.22 18.25
C ILE A 175 -5.39 -10.79 16.87
N ASN A 176 -6.69 -10.86 16.55
CA ASN A 176 -7.18 -11.37 15.29
C ASN A 176 -7.19 -10.31 14.18
N ASN A 177 -7.29 -9.03 14.51
CA ASN A 177 -7.42 -7.98 13.50
C ASN A 177 -6.17 -7.13 13.28
N ILE A 178 -5.24 -7.01 14.25
CA ILE A 178 -4.02 -6.22 14.05
C ILE A 178 -3.10 -6.76 12.94
N PHE A 179 -3.24 -8.05 12.61
CA PHE A 179 -2.51 -8.71 11.51
C PHE A 179 -3.37 -8.87 10.25
N SER A 180 -4.58 -8.28 10.22
CA SER A 180 -5.48 -8.36 9.08
C SER A 180 -4.88 -7.68 7.85
N ASN A 181 -5.14 -8.25 6.68
CA ASN A 181 -4.73 -7.72 5.38
C ASN A 181 -5.91 -7.18 4.56
N ASN A 182 -7.08 -6.98 5.17
CA ASN A 182 -8.31 -6.63 4.45
C ASN A 182 -8.21 -5.38 3.56
N ASN A 183 -7.24 -4.48 3.81
CA ASN A 183 -7.09 -3.22 3.05
C ASN A 183 -5.65 -2.93 2.58
N GLY A 184 -4.76 -3.92 2.55
CA GLY A 184 -3.37 -3.72 2.14
C GLY A 184 -2.73 -4.96 1.55
N ASP A 185 -1.84 -4.77 0.58
CA ASP A 185 -1.12 -5.88 -0.07
C ASP A 185 0.05 -6.41 0.80
N VAL A 186 0.40 -5.74 1.90
CA VAL A 186 1.37 -6.24 2.89
C VAL A 186 0.68 -7.21 3.84
N VAL A 187 0.95 -8.50 3.65
CA VAL A 187 0.45 -9.58 4.50
C VAL A 187 1.47 -9.88 5.59
N LEU A 188 1.06 -9.75 6.86
CA LEU A 188 1.87 -10.16 8.00
C LEU A 188 1.56 -11.62 8.36
N ASN A 189 2.60 -12.42 8.59
CA ASN A 189 2.42 -13.80 9.01
C ASN A 189 2.03 -13.85 10.50
N LYS A 190 0.72 -13.73 10.79
CA LYS A 190 0.17 -13.84 12.16
C LYS A 190 0.76 -15.02 12.92
N ASN A 191 0.83 -16.21 12.30
CA ASN A 191 1.30 -17.43 12.97
C ASN A 191 2.77 -17.37 13.39
N ALA A 192 3.61 -16.54 12.75
CA ALA A 192 4.98 -16.32 13.19
C ALA A 192 5.04 -15.54 14.51
N TYR A 193 3.99 -14.80 14.87
CA TYR A 193 4.00 -13.93 16.05
C TYR A 193 3.06 -14.37 17.17
N ILE A 194 2.31 -15.46 17.01
CA ILE A 194 1.44 -15.94 18.09
C ILE A 194 2.13 -17.03 18.90
N GLU A 195 2.31 -16.79 20.18
CA GLU A 195 2.89 -17.71 21.16
C GLU A 195 1.89 -17.92 22.29
N ASN A 196 1.36 -19.15 22.43
CA ASN A 196 0.39 -19.51 23.47
C ASN A 196 -0.84 -18.57 23.56
N GLY A 197 -1.30 -18.05 22.42
CA GLY A 197 -2.45 -17.13 22.35
C GLY A 197 -2.12 -15.66 22.63
N ASN A 198 -0.84 -15.32 22.84
CA ASN A 198 -0.35 -13.95 22.99
C ASN A 198 0.45 -13.53 21.76
N ALA A 199 0.51 -12.23 21.46
CA ALA A 199 1.24 -11.69 20.32
C ALA A 199 2.65 -11.25 20.72
N ASN A 200 3.68 -11.68 19.99
CA ASN A 200 5.05 -11.21 20.19
C ASN A 200 5.15 -9.71 19.88
N LYS A 201 5.89 -8.96 20.70
CA LYS A 201 6.10 -7.51 20.55
C LYS A 201 6.65 -7.12 19.17
N GLY A 202 7.51 -7.94 18.58
CA GLY A 202 8.02 -7.71 17.22
C GLY A 202 6.92 -7.76 16.16
N GLY A 203 5.96 -8.67 16.29
CA GLY A 203 4.79 -8.72 15.41
C GLY A 203 3.87 -7.52 15.57
N VAL A 204 3.61 -7.10 16.81
CA VAL A 204 2.77 -5.92 17.09
C VAL A 204 3.45 -4.64 16.59
N LEU A 205 4.77 -4.55 16.69
CA LEU A 205 5.56 -3.47 16.07
C LEU A 205 5.42 -3.47 14.54
N MET A 206 5.47 -4.64 13.90
CA MET A 206 5.20 -4.76 12.46
C MET A 206 3.75 -4.37 12.10
N ALA A 207 2.77 -4.67 12.95
CA ALA A 207 1.39 -4.23 12.76
C ALA A 207 1.24 -2.69 12.83
N LEU A 208 1.94 -2.03 13.76
CA LEU A 208 2.02 -0.56 13.80
C LEU A 208 2.63 -0.01 12.51
N LEU A 209 3.74 -0.59 12.05
CA LEU A 209 4.39 -0.18 10.81
C LEU A 209 3.48 -0.42 9.59
N ASN A 210 2.65 -1.48 9.60
CA ASN A 210 1.72 -1.83 8.54
C ASN A 210 0.38 -1.06 8.60
N SER A 211 0.36 0.14 9.18
CA SER A 211 -0.83 1.00 9.28
C SER A 211 -0.93 2.03 8.14
N GLN A 212 -0.31 1.76 6.99
CA GLN A 212 0.02 2.71 5.91
C GLN A 212 -1.03 3.76 5.56
N LEU A 213 -2.29 3.36 5.42
CA LEU A 213 -3.36 4.25 4.95
C LEU A 213 -3.87 5.22 6.02
N TYR A 214 -3.99 4.74 7.27
CA TYR A 214 -4.67 5.48 8.35
C TYR A 214 -3.77 5.80 9.54
N GLY A 215 -2.58 5.25 9.58
CA GLY A 215 -1.63 5.38 10.67
C GLY A 215 -0.39 6.16 10.29
N ALA A 216 0.64 5.97 11.11
CA ALA A 216 1.83 6.80 11.12
C ALA A 216 3.00 6.27 10.25
N THR A 217 2.79 5.21 9.47
CA THR A 217 3.86 4.54 8.68
C THR A 217 4.75 5.53 7.93
N MET A 218 4.15 6.51 7.25
CA MET A 218 4.89 7.46 6.42
C MET A 218 5.85 8.36 7.21
N TYR A 219 5.69 8.49 8.53
CA TYR A 219 6.61 9.23 9.39
C TYR A 219 7.82 8.38 9.81
N PHE A 220 7.67 7.05 9.75
CA PHE A 220 8.69 6.09 10.14
C PHE A 220 9.67 5.80 9.02
N LEU A 221 9.19 5.81 7.77
CA LEU A 221 9.98 5.50 6.58
C LEU A 221 11.24 6.38 6.48
N GLU A 222 12.35 5.72 6.17
CA GLU A 222 13.65 6.31 5.86
C GLU A 222 14.20 5.66 4.59
N GLY A 223 14.81 6.46 3.72
CA GLY A 223 15.38 5.99 2.45
C GLY A 223 15.20 7.00 1.32
N ASP A 224 15.55 6.62 0.10
CA ASP A 224 15.45 7.52 -1.05
C ASP A 224 14.02 7.54 -1.58
N THR A 225 13.46 8.73 -1.75
CA THR A 225 12.06 8.92 -2.16
C THR A 225 11.88 8.97 -3.68
N LYS A 226 10.74 8.49 -4.16
CA LYS A 226 10.19 8.75 -5.50
C LYS A 226 9.58 10.15 -5.55
N LEU A 227 9.07 10.59 -6.71
CA LEU A 227 8.33 11.85 -6.80
C LEU A 227 7.22 11.95 -5.75
N PHE A 228 6.46 10.86 -5.58
CA PHE A 228 5.32 10.86 -4.67
C PHE A 228 5.75 11.07 -3.20
N GLY A 229 6.82 10.42 -2.75
CA GLY A 229 7.40 10.68 -1.42
C GLY A 229 7.91 12.12 -1.28
N LYS A 230 8.58 12.65 -2.32
CA LYS A 230 9.08 14.04 -2.35
C LYS A 230 8.00 15.08 -2.20
N ILE A 231 6.80 14.86 -2.76
CA ILE A 231 5.69 15.82 -2.67
C ILE A 231 4.79 15.61 -1.45
N LEU A 232 4.81 14.42 -0.82
CA LEU A 232 4.05 14.17 0.42
C LEU A 232 4.81 14.37 1.73
N ASN A 233 5.96 13.71 1.94
CA ASN A 233 6.51 13.55 3.28
C ASN A 233 8.04 13.47 3.40
N ASP A 234 8.81 13.55 2.29
CA ASP A 234 10.28 13.64 2.37
C ASP A 234 10.78 14.77 3.29
N LYS A 235 11.39 14.41 4.41
CA LYS A 235 11.85 15.33 5.46
C LYS A 235 12.93 16.31 4.97
N ASN A 236 13.58 16.00 3.84
CA ASN A 236 14.62 16.84 3.24
C ASN A 236 14.06 17.89 2.28
N ILE A 237 12.77 17.81 1.93
CA ILE A 237 12.11 18.76 1.02
C ILE A 237 11.20 19.69 1.84
N SER A 238 11.50 20.99 1.78
CA SER A 238 10.75 22.02 2.50
C SER A 238 9.34 22.24 1.94
N ASP A 239 8.42 22.75 2.77
CA ASP A 239 7.06 23.11 2.35
C ASP A 239 7.06 24.17 1.23
N LEU A 240 8.03 25.09 1.26
CA LEU A 240 8.19 26.10 0.19
C LEU A 240 8.58 25.44 -1.14
N GLU A 241 9.54 24.51 -1.10
CA GLU A 241 9.97 23.79 -2.29
C GLU A 241 8.84 22.94 -2.89
N ARG A 242 8.04 22.27 -2.05
CA ARG A 242 6.83 21.53 -2.47
C ARG A 242 5.81 22.47 -3.12
N LYS A 243 5.56 23.63 -2.51
CA LYS A 243 4.64 24.64 -3.04
C LYS A 243 5.11 25.17 -4.39
N ASP A 244 6.40 25.47 -4.54
CA ASP A 244 6.99 25.93 -5.79
C ASP A 244 6.94 24.84 -6.88
N PHE A 245 7.13 23.58 -6.49
CA PHE A 245 6.91 22.44 -7.39
C PHE A 245 5.45 22.31 -7.81
N GLN A 246 4.50 22.36 -6.88
CA GLN A 246 3.06 22.31 -7.18
C GLN A 246 2.64 23.44 -8.12
N ASN A 247 3.11 24.67 -7.88
CA ASN A 247 2.83 25.82 -8.76
C ASN A 247 3.35 25.58 -10.18
N PHE A 248 4.58 25.08 -10.30
CA PHE A 248 5.14 24.70 -11.59
C PHE A 248 4.27 23.65 -12.28
N MET A 249 3.85 22.60 -11.57
CA MET A 249 3.03 21.53 -12.16
C MET A 249 1.63 22.01 -12.54
N ASN A 250 1.00 22.88 -11.75
CA ASN A 250 -0.30 23.47 -12.07
C ASN A 250 -0.26 24.21 -13.43
N ILE A 251 0.84 24.91 -13.72
CA ILE A 251 1.05 25.63 -14.99
C ILE A 251 1.36 24.65 -16.13
N ASN A 252 2.15 23.62 -15.85
CA ASN A 252 2.75 22.77 -16.88
C ASN A 252 2.12 21.39 -17.01
N LYS A 253 1.02 21.08 -16.31
CA LYS A 253 0.41 19.74 -16.36
C LYS A 253 0.05 19.30 -17.77
N THR A 254 0.08 17.99 -17.98
CA THR A 254 -0.34 17.41 -19.25
C THR A 254 -1.85 17.48 -19.44
N GLN A 255 -2.32 17.29 -20.68
CA GLN A 255 -3.74 17.14 -20.96
C GLN A 255 -4.31 15.90 -20.28
N SER A 256 -5.41 16.08 -19.55
CA SER A 256 -6.16 14.98 -18.95
C SER A 256 -6.88 14.16 -20.01
N ALA A 257 -6.93 12.84 -19.81
CA ALA A 257 -7.79 11.96 -20.62
C ALA A 257 -9.26 12.00 -20.15
N PHE A 258 -9.52 12.57 -18.97
CA PHE A 258 -10.86 12.69 -18.40
C PHE A 258 -11.64 13.86 -19.02
N LEU A 259 -12.96 13.69 -19.18
CA LEU A 259 -13.84 14.73 -19.71
C LEU A 259 -14.06 15.89 -18.74
N ALA A 260 -13.93 15.63 -17.44
CA ALA A 260 -14.06 16.61 -16.38
C ALA A 260 -13.14 16.22 -15.22
N SER A 261 -12.42 17.21 -14.68
CA SER A 261 -11.71 17.10 -13.42
C SER A 261 -12.46 17.89 -12.35
N SER A 262 -12.47 17.38 -11.12
CA SER A 262 -13.02 18.09 -9.96
C SER A 262 -12.23 19.35 -9.65
N ASN A 263 -10.95 19.38 -10.01
CA ASN A 263 -10.10 20.55 -9.85
C ASN A 263 -9.26 20.77 -11.12
N PRO A 264 -9.86 21.36 -12.17
CA PRO A 264 -9.24 21.46 -13.49
C PRO A 264 -8.05 22.42 -13.52
N ASN A 265 -7.79 23.18 -12.46
CA ASN A 265 -6.66 24.11 -12.37
C ASN A 265 -5.48 23.50 -11.61
N ASP A 266 -5.72 22.56 -10.70
CA ASP A 266 -4.64 21.91 -9.95
C ASP A 266 -4.11 20.66 -10.66
N TRP A 267 -2.80 20.45 -10.59
CA TRP A 267 -2.16 19.23 -11.01
C TRP A 267 -2.38 18.16 -9.95
N ASN A 268 -2.84 16.99 -10.41
CA ASN A 268 -3.01 15.81 -9.59
C ASN A 268 -2.19 14.66 -10.21
N PRO A 269 -1.14 14.16 -9.53
CA PRO A 269 -0.33 13.06 -10.05
C PRO A 269 -1.13 11.78 -10.29
N PHE A 270 -2.23 11.57 -9.54
CA PHE A 270 -3.11 10.42 -9.72
C PHE A 270 -3.88 10.52 -11.04
N GLU A 271 -4.49 11.68 -11.28
CA GLU A 271 -5.23 11.94 -12.50
C GLU A 271 -4.33 11.81 -13.72
N GLU A 272 -3.12 12.35 -13.65
CA GLU A 272 -2.16 12.32 -14.75
C GLU A 272 -1.67 10.90 -15.04
N ARG A 273 -1.27 10.15 -14.00
CA ARG A 273 -0.85 8.74 -14.15
C ARG A 273 -1.97 7.86 -14.71
N LEU A 274 -3.22 8.05 -14.28
CA LEU A 274 -4.37 7.35 -14.85
C LEU A 274 -4.63 7.79 -16.30
N SER A 275 -4.47 9.07 -16.61
CA SER A 275 -4.66 9.60 -17.96
C SER A 275 -3.72 8.93 -18.97
N MET A 276 -2.45 8.68 -18.60
CA MET A 276 -1.50 7.93 -19.46
C MET A 276 -2.04 6.55 -19.85
N LYS A 277 -2.56 5.79 -18.87
CA LYS A 277 -3.18 4.48 -19.13
C LYS A 277 -4.41 4.59 -20.02
N LEU A 278 -5.23 5.62 -19.82
CA LEU A 278 -6.42 5.85 -20.63
C LEU A 278 -6.07 6.23 -22.07
N PHE A 279 -5.02 7.02 -22.29
CA PHE A 279 -4.58 7.36 -23.64
C PHE A 279 -4.12 6.14 -24.44
N ILE A 280 -3.47 5.15 -23.81
CA ILE A 280 -3.17 3.85 -24.45
C ILE A 280 -4.45 3.19 -24.95
N GLN A 281 -5.48 3.13 -24.10
CA GLN A 281 -6.75 2.52 -24.47
C GLN A 281 -7.43 3.26 -25.62
N ARG A 282 -7.45 4.59 -25.56
CA ARG A 282 -8.00 5.44 -26.62
C ARG A 282 -7.27 5.22 -27.95
N ALA A 283 -5.94 5.18 -27.93
CA ALA A 283 -5.14 4.87 -29.10
C ALA A 283 -5.46 3.48 -29.67
N ASN A 284 -5.58 2.46 -28.81
CA ASN A 284 -5.96 1.10 -29.23
C ASN A 284 -7.32 1.04 -29.92
N ILE A 285 -8.33 1.79 -29.46
CA ILE A 285 -9.67 1.83 -30.07
C ILE A 285 -9.61 2.36 -31.50
N THR A 286 -8.68 3.27 -31.79
CA THR A 286 -8.50 3.74 -33.17
C THR A 286 -8.06 2.60 -34.08
N GLY A 287 -7.34 1.59 -33.59
CA GLY A 287 -6.71 0.56 -34.40
C GLY A 287 -5.45 1.05 -35.14
N ASN A 288 -4.95 2.25 -34.84
CA ASN A 288 -3.69 2.77 -35.35
C ASN A 288 -2.53 2.25 -34.49
N ALA A 289 -1.82 1.24 -35.00
CA ALA A 289 -0.75 0.57 -34.26
C ALA A 289 0.42 1.50 -33.86
N GLU A 290 0.73 2.51 -34.66
CA GLU A 290 1.81 3.45 -34.35
C GLU A 290 1.42 4.41 -33.22
N LEU A 291 0.18 4.91 -33.22
CA LEU A 291 -0.33 5.71 -32.10
C LEU A 291 -0.42 4.90 -30.80
N SER A 292 -0.82 3.64 -30.88
CA SER A 292 -0.83 2.73 -29.72
C SER A 292 0.57 2.54 -29.13
N LYS A 293 1.57 2.26 -29.97
CA LYS A 293 2.97 2.13 -29.53
C LYS A 293 3.48 3.42 -28.90
N LEU A 294 3.22 4.56 -29.53
CA LEU A 294 3.62 5.87 -29.00
C LEU A 294 2.98 6.15 -27.64
N ALA A 295 1.69 5.85 -27.47
CA ALA A 295 1.00 5.99 -26.19
C ALA A 295 1.64 5.12 -25.10
N THR A 296 1.98 3.86 -25.43
CA THR A 296 2.65 2.95 -24.49
C THR A 296 4.04 3.46 -24.11
N SER A 297 4.85 3.90 -25.07
CA SER A 297 6.19 4.44 -24.77
C SER A 297 6.14 5.71 -23.92
N LEU A 298 5.16 6.60 -24.15
CA LEU A 298 4.97 7.79 -23.31
C LEU A 298 4.55 7.41 -21.89
N ASP A 299 3.65 6.45 -21.71
CA ASP A 299 3.30 5.95 -20.37
C ASP A 299 4.51 5.34 -19.68
N GLU A 300 5.28 4.47 -20.35
CA GLU A 300 6.49 3.85 -19.79
C GLU A 300 7.50 4.91 -19.33
N GLU A 301 7.78 5.91 -20.16
CA GLU A 301 8.65 7.03 -19.81
C GLU A 301 8.10 7.82 -18.60
N TYR A 302 6.80 8.11 -18.58
CA TYR A 302 6.17 8.80 -17.46
C TYR A 302 6.30 7.99 -16.17
N GLN A 303 6.02 6.68 -16.21
CA GLN A 303 6.21 5.78 -15.07
C GLN A 303 7.67 5.81 -14.59
N MET A 304 8.64 5.78 -15.50
CA MET A 304 10.07 5.86 -15.14
C MET A 304 10.41 7.19 -14.44
N MET A 305 9.92 8.32 -14.95
CA MET A 305 10.16 9.63 -14.35
C MET A 305 9.60 9.70 -12.92
N ILE A 306 8.33 9.37 -12.71
CA ILE A 306 7.69 9.49 -11.39
C ILE A 306 8.24 8.48 -10.37
N ASN A 307 8.73 7.33 -10.84
CA ASN A 307 9.29 6.27 -10.01
C ASN A 307 10.80 6.41 -9.77
N SER A 308 11.46 7.39 -10.38
CA SER A 308 12.87 7.66 -10.16
C SER A 308 13.12 8.41 -8.85
N ASN A 309 14.37 8.39 -8.37
CA ASN A 309 14.81 9.16 -7.21
C ASN A 309 15.28 10.59 -7.55
N MET A 310 15.04 11.08 -8.77
CA MET A 310 15.48 12.41 -9.21
C MET A 310 14.96 13.52 -8.30
N SER A 311 15.72 14.62 -8.20
CA SER A 311 15.31 15.82 -7.49
C SER A 311 14.10 16.48 -8.15
N LEU A 312 13.38 17.32 -7.41
CA LEU A 312 12.24 18.06 -7.95
C LEU A 312 12.65 18.95 -9.13
N ASN A 313 13.86 19.52 -9.13
CA ASN A 313 14.35 20.35 -10.25
C ASN A 313 14.71 19.52 -11.49
N GLU A 314 15.33 18.35 -11.32
CA GLU A 314 15.57 17.43 -12.43
C GLU A 314 14.25 16.93 -13.04
N PHE A 315 13.26 16.65 -12.19
CA PHE A 315 11.91 16.30 -12.64
C PHE A 315 11.30 17.42 -13.48
N LYS A 316 11.32 18.68 -13.01
CA LYS A 316 10.79 19.82 -13.77
C LYS A 316 11.40 19.91 -15.18
N ASN A 317 12.72 19.72 -15.29
CA ASN A 317 13.42 19.82 -16.57
C ASN A 317 13.05 18.68 -17.54
N THR A 318 13.05 17.44 -17.06
CA THR A 318 12.67 16.26 -17.86
C THR A 318 11.19 16.30 -18.26
N TYR A 319 10.33 16.75 -17.34
CA TYR A 319 8.90 16.83 -17.54
C TYR A 319 8.48 17.81 -18.66
N LEU A 320 9.19 18.93 -18.86
CA LEU A 320 8.85 19.88 -19.94
C LEU A 320 9.03 19.27 -21.33
N ASP A 321 10.09 18.50 -21.53
CA ASP A 321 10.32 17.79 -22.79
C ASP A 321 9.25 16.71 -23.01
N PHE A 322 8.99 15.90 -21.97
CA PHE A 322 7.92 14.91 -21.98
C PHE A 322 6.57 15.53 -22.32
N LYS A 323 6.19 16.62 -21.64
CA LYS A 323 4.91 17.32 -21.82
C LYS A 323 4.71 17.73 -23.28
N LYS A 324 5.75 18.29 -23.92
CA LYS A 324 5.68 18.71 -25.33
C LYS A 324 5.32 17.53 -26.24
N ARG A 325 6.03 16.41 -26.10
CA ARG A 325 5.79 15.20 -26.89
C ARG A 325 4.43 14.57 -26.59
N HIS A 326 4.02 14.58 -25.33
CA HIS A 326 2.70 14.13 -24.92
C HIS A 326 1.58 14.99 -25.53
N ASP A 327 1.69 16.31 -25.52
CA ASP A 327 0.67 17.20 -26.11
C ASP A 327 0.57 17.04 -27.63
N GLU A 328 1.70 16.86 -28.31
CA GLU A 328 1.73 16.51 -29.74
C GLU A 328 1.00 15.19 -30.00
N PHE A 329 1.28 14.15 -29.21
CA PHE A 329 0.59 12.87 -29.29
C PHE A 329 -0.93 13.02 -29.05
N VAL A 330 -1.37 13.75 -28.03
CA VAL A 330 -2.80 13.93 -27.73
C VAL A 330 -3.52 14.64 -28.88
N ASN A 331 -2.87 15.61 -29.53
CA ASN A 331 -3.43 16.27 -30.71
C ASN A 331 -3.56 15.31 -31.90
N LEU A 332 -2.55 14.48 -32.16
CA LEU A 332 -2.60 13.44 -33.20
C LEU A 332 -3.72 12.43 -32.92
N LEU A 333 -3.83 11.96 -31.68
CA LEU A 333 -4.86 11.02 -31.26
C LEU A 333 -6.26 11.59 -31.47
N LYS A 334 -6.51 12.84 -31.04
CA LYS A 334 -7.82 13.50 -31.23
C LYS A 334 -8.17 13.65 -32.72
N ALA A 335 -7.19 13.91 -33.58
CA ALA A 335 -7.41 13.99 -35.02
C ALA A 335 -7.78 12.61 -35.62
N GLU A 336 -7.08 11.55 -35.22
CA GLU A 336 -7.37 10.18 -35.63
C GLU A 336 -8.75 9.72 -35.16
N GLU A 337 -9.08 9.95 -33.89
CA GLU A 337 -10.41 9.65 -33.31
C GLU A 337 -11.51 10.32 -34.13
N LYS A 338 -11.34 11.60 -34.46
CA LYS A 338 -12.30 12.34 -35.30
C LYS A 338 -12.42 11.76 -36.70
N MET A 339 -11.31 11.40 -37.36
CA MET A 339 -11.34 10.78 -38.70
C MET A 339 -12.09 9.44 -38.69
N ARG A 340 -12.00 8.69 -37.60
CA ARG A 340 -12.70 7.40 -37.42
C ARG A 340 -14.13 7.55 -36.88
N GLY A 341 -14.62 8.78 -36.68
CA GLY A 341 -15.95 9.03 -36.13
C GLY A 341 -16.10 8.62 -34.66
N ILE A 342 -14.99 8.48 -33.93
CA ILE A 342 -14.97 8.18 -32.50
C ILE A 342 -15.20 9.49 -31.76
N ASN A 343 -16.44 9.74 -31.32
CA ASN A 343 -16.80 10.92 -30.54
C ASN A 343 -17.12 10.53 -29.10
N ASN A 344 -16.51 11.23 -28.13
CA ASN A 344 -16.73 11.05 -26.70
C ASN A 344 -16.63 9.57 -26.27
N ILE A 345 -15.40 9.07 -26.16
CA ILE A 345 -15.11 7.73 -25.62
C ILE A 345 -15.69 7.67 -24.20
N ASP A 346 -16.86 7.05 -24.10
CA ASP A 346 -17.51 6.78 -22.83
C ASP A 346 -16.78 5.61 -22.15
N LEU A 347 -15.76 5.97 -21.38
CA LEU A 347 -14.91 5.06 -20.61
C LEU A 347 -15.72 4.13 -19.70
N THR A 348 -16.96 4.49 -19.33
CA THR A 348 -17.83 3.64 -18.49
C THR A 348 -18.42 2.44 -19.25
N LYS A 349 -18.51 2.51 -20.59
CA LYS A 349 -18.98 1.38 -21.42
C LYS A 349 -17.92 0.32 -21.64
N MET A 350 -16.64 0.66 -21.49
CA MET A 350 -15.51 -0.24 -21.78
C MET A 350 -15.20 -1.21 -20.64
N ILE A 351 -15.57 -0.89 -19.40
CA ILE A 351 -15.45 -1.81 -18.26
C ILE A 351 -16.39 -3.03 -18.41
N LYS A 352 -17.43 -2.93 -19.25
CA LYS A 352 -18.37 -4.03 -19.53
C LYS A 352 -17.89 -4.99 -20.62
N SER A 353 -16.99 -4.58 -21.52
CA SER A 353 -16.61 -5.41 -22.69
C SER A 353 -15.61 -6.52 -22.40
N ASP A 354 -14.81 -6.43 -21.31
CA ASP A 354 -13.97 -7.55 -20.89
C ASP A 354 -14.75 -8.65 -20.14
N GLN A 355 -16.02 -8.40 -19.80
CA GLN A 355 -16.89 -9.43 -19.22
C GLN A 355 -17.66 -10.25 -20.27
N THR A 356 -17.54 -9.92 -21.56
CA THR A 356 -18.32 -10.58 -22.64
C THR A 356 -17.46 -10.90 -23.87
N LYS A 357 -16.33 -11.59 -23.67
CA LYS A 357 -15.86 -12.50 -24.73
C LYS A 357 -16.64 -13.81 -24.62
N GLU A 358 -17.80 -13.85 -25.29
CA GLU A 358 -18.46 -15.12 -25.62
C GLU A 358 -17.45 -16.01 -26.35
N VAL A 359 -17.11 -17.13 -25.71
CA VAL A 359 -16.42 -18.25 -26.35
C VAL A 359 -17.38 -18.84 -27.38
N LYS A 360 -17.26 -18.43 -28.65
CA LYS A 360 -17.89 -19.11 -29.78
C LYS A 360 -16.85 -19.89 -30.58
N ASN A 361 -16.57 -21.11 -30.12
CA ASN A 361 -16.70 -22.38 -30.86
C ASN A 361 -15.78 -23.46 -30.27
N PRO A 362 -16.28 -24.71 -30.10
CA PRO A 362 -15.54 -25.78 -29.46
C PRO A 362 -14.50 -26.35 -30.43
N ARG A 363 -13.21 -26.29 -30.06
CA ARG A 363 -12.22 -27.24 -30.59
C ARG A 363 -12.04 -28.36 -29.57
N THR A 364 -12.08 -29.58 -30.08
CA THR A 364 -11.95 -30.83 -29.34
C THR A 364 -10.66 -30.88 -28.52
N PRO A 365 -10.67 -31.46 -27.30
CA PRO A 365 -9.48 -31.47 -26.44
C PRO A 365 -8.45 -32.46 -26.99
N ILE A 366 -7.22 -31.99 -27.21
CA ILE A 366 -6.05 -32.87 -27.25
C ILE A 366 -5.53 -32.93 -25.81
N GLN A 367 -5.65 -34.11 -25.19
CA GLN A 367 -5.04 -34.37 -23.89
C GLN A 367 -3.52 -34.47 -24.05
N SER A 368 -2.79 -33.52 -23.48
CA SER A 368 -1.44 -33.74 -23.00
C SER A 368 -1.33 -33.12 -21.61
N GLU A 369 -1.14 -33.95 -20.60
CA GLU A 369 -0.99 -33.54 -19.21
C GLU A 369 0.33 -32.79 -19.01
N SER A 370 0.25 -31.50 -18.68
CA SER A 370 1.38 -30.73 -18.15
C SER A 370 1.20 -30.55 -16.66
N GLN A 371 2.15 -31.03 -15.88
CA GLN A 371 2.25 -30.82 -14.43
C GLN A 371 2.78 -29.41 -14.16
N ASN A 372 1.88 -28.45 -13.94
CA ASN A 372 2.13 -27.27 -13.12
C ASN A 372 0.78 -26.63 -12.75
N LYS A 373 0.40 -26.72 -11.46
CA LYS A 373 -0.79 -26.07 -10.89
C LYS A 373 -0.36 -24.82 -10.11
N GLU A 374 0.02 -23.78 -10.81
CA GLU A 374 -0.07 -22.42 -10.28
C GLU A 374 -0.76 -21.54 -11.32
N THR A 375 -2.09 -21.48 -11.21
CA THR A 375 -2.90 -20.46 -11.87
C THR A 375 -2.57 -19.11 -11.24
N TYR A 376 -1.96 -18.22 -12.02
CA TYR A 376 -1.94 -16.78 -11.74
C TYR A 376 -3.37 -16.34 -11.41
N LYS A 377 -3.58 -15.86 -10.19
CA LYS A 377 -4.81 -15.14 -9.84
C LYS A 377 -4.70 -13.74 -10.41
N ASP A 378 -5.63 -13.43 -11.30
CA ASP A 378 -5.86 -12.09 -11.83
C ASP A 378 -6.43 -11.21 -10.70
N ASP A 379 -5.76 -10.10 -10.37
CA ASP A 379 -6.10 -9.18 -9.26
C ASP A 379 -7.35 -8.34 -9.60
N ASN A 380 -8.52 -8.98 -9.64
CA ASN A 380 -9.81 -8.33 -9.91
C ASN A 380 -10.20 -7.24 -8.88
N ALA A 381 -9.57 -7.20 -7.70
CA ALA A 381 -9.81 -6.19 -6.67
C ALA A 381 -9.30 -4.79 -7.07
N LYS A 382 -8.16 -4.69 -7.77
CA LYS A 382 -7.62 -3.42 -8.29
C LYS A 382 -8.54 -2.82 -9.36
N ASN A 383 -9.17 -3.68 -10.17
CA ASN A 383 -10.15 -3.28 -11.16
C ASN A 383 -11.47 -2.81 -10.54
N GLU A 384 -11.86 -3.36 -9.39
CA GLU A 384 -13.07 -2.92 -8.67
C GLU A 384 -12.87 -1.58 -7.95
N LEU A 385 -11.69 -1.33 -7.36
CA LEU A 385 -11.32 -0.04 -6.79
C LEU A 385 -11.25 1.04 -7.89
N LEU A 386 -10.58 0.74 -9.01
CA LEU A 386 -10.55 1.61 -10.18
C LEU A 386 -11.96 1.88 -10.73
N LYS A 387 -12.82 0.85 -10.77
CA LYS A 387 -14.22 0.99 -11.17
C LYS A 387 -15.01 1.88 -10.20
N LYS A 388 -14.87 1.71 -8.88
CA LYS A 388 -15.51 2.57 -7.88
C LYS A 388 -15.00 4.01 -7.93
N LEU A 389 -13.69 4.21 -8.16
CA LEU A 389 -13.05 5.52 -8.34
C LEU A 389 -13.50 6.25 -9.62
N LEU A 390 -13.94 5.52 -10.64
CA LEU A 390 -14.36 6.05 -11.94
C LEU A 390 -15.89 6.17 -12.10
N GLU A 391 -16.66 5.28 -11.46
CA GLU A 391 -18.14 5.28 -11.49
C GLU A 391 -18.71 6.40 -10.61
N ASN A 392 -18.11 6.63 -9.44
CA ASN A 392 -18.34 7.84 -8.67
C ASN A 392 -17.36 8.88 -9.22
N LYS A 393 -17.81 9.70 -10.19
CA LYS A 393 -17.11 10.95 -10.55
C LYS A 393 -16.57 11.56 -9.26
N PHE A 394 -15.28 11.96 -9.20
CA PHE A 394 -14.64 12.65 -8.07
C PHE A 394 -15.52 13.79 -7.53
N GLY A 395 -16.54 13.45 -6.75
CA GLY A 395 -17.72 14.28 -6.56
C GLY A 395 -17.75 14.91 -5.19
N LYS A 396 -16.89 14.42 -4.30
CA LYS A 396 -16.73 14.93 -2.94
C LYS A 396 -15.25 15.09 -2.67
N SER A 397 -14.82 16.34 -2.54
CA SER A 397 -13.49 16.70 -2.03
C SER A 397 -13.17 15.92 -0.76
N GLU A 398 -14.16 15.72 0.11
CA GLU A 398 -14.09 14.96 1.36
C GLU A 398 -13.49 13.55 1.22
N GLU A 399 -13.77 12.80 0.15
CA GLU A 399 -13.25 11.43 -0.05
C GLU A 399 -11.77 11.45 -0.47
N LEU A 400 -11.33 12.53 -1.14
CA LEU A 400 -9.92 12.76 -1.46
C LEU A 400 -9.17 13.33 -0.27
N GLU A 401 -9.78 14.22 0.51
CA GLU A 401 -9.21 14.72 1.77
C GLU A 401 -9.02 13.59 2.78
N LEU A 402 -9.95 12.62 2.82
CA LEU A 402 -9.84 11.42 3.64
C LEU A 402 -8.72 10.49 3.17
N LEU A 403 -8.48 10.41 1.86
CA LEU A 403 -7.44 9.57 1.27
C LEU A 403 -6.05 10.21 1.33
N PHE A 404 -5.97 11.55 1.35
CA PHE A 404 -4.73 12.31 1.22
C PHE A 404 -4.33 13.12 2.47
N GLY A 405 -5.20 13.27 3.47
CA GLY A 405 -4.92 14.04 4.68
C GLY A 405 -4.60 15.52 4.42
N ILE A 406 -4.94 16.03 3.24
CA ILE A 406 -4.67 17.40 2.77
C ILE A 406 -5.99 18.01 2.35
N LYS A 407 -6.30 19.22 2.85
CA LYS A 407 -7.46 19.99 2.41
C LYS A 407 -7.21 20.61 1.05
N PHE A 408 -8.14 20.45 0.12
CA PHE A 408 -8.14 21.21 -1.13
C PHE A 408 -8.99 22.46 -0.90
N SER A 409 -8.50 23.65 -1.25
CA SER A 409 -9.12 24.92 -0.83
C SER A 409 -10.58 25.05 -1.29
N ASP A 410 -11.48 25.13 -0.31
CA ASP A 410 -12.93 25.33 -0.44
C ASP A 410 -13.28 26.80 -0.76
N ASP A 411 -13.45 27.15 -2.03
CA ASP A 411 -14.05 28.45 -2.37
C ASP A 411 -15.49 28.38 -2.91
N LYS A 412 -16.17 27.22 -2.81
CA LYS A 412 -17.61 27.12 -3.15
C LYS A 412 -18.50 26.27 -2.23
N ALA A 413 -17.99 25.73 -1.13
CA ALA A 413 -18.80 24.94 -0.19
C ALA A 413 -19.83 25.80 0.61
N SER A 414 -19.59 27.11 0.75
CA SER A 414 -20.44 28.03 1.55
C SER A 414 -21.81 28.32 0.92
N GLU A 415 -21.98 28.20 -0.40
CA GLU A 415 -23.25 28.51 -1.08
C GLU A 415 -24.24 27.32 -1.09
N LEU A 416 -23.78 26.08 -0.97
CA LEU A 416 -24.65 24.90 -1.02
C LEU A 416 -25.47 24.74 0.27
N SER A 417 -24.88 25.09 1.43
CA SER A 417 -25.55 25.09 2.73
C SER A 417 -26.70 26.11 2.82
N LYS A 418 -26.59 27.23 2.08
CA LYS A 418 -27.66 28.23 1.96
C LYS A 418 -28.77 27.83 0.97
N MET A 419 -28.48 27.00 -0.02
CA MET A 419 -29.49 26.48 -0.95
C MET A 419 -30.35 25.36 -0.36
N LEU A 420 -29.82 24.60 0.60
CA LEU A 420 -30.55 23.49 1.23
C LEU A 420 -31.50 23.92 2.35
N SER A 421 -31.42 25.16 2.85
CA SER A 421 -32.30 25.66 3.94
C SER A 421 -33.62 26.29 3.47
N LYS A 422 -33.96 26.24 2.17
CA LYS A 422 -35.14 26.95 1.61
C LYS A 422 -36.29 26.08 1.10
N ASN A 423 -36.24 24.76 1.25
CA ASN A 423 -37.35 23.89 0.82
C ASN A 423 -37.87 22.98 1.94
N THR A 424 -38.44 23.58 2.99
CA THR A 424 -39.51 22.95 3.78
C THR A 424 -40.85 23.57 3.36
N LYS A 425 -41.65 22.79 2.62
CA LYS A 425 -43.03 23.15 2.28
C LYS A 425 -43.87 23.24 3.55
N LYS A 426 -44.61 24.34 3.63
CA LYS A 426 -45.75 24.64 4.52
C LYS A 426 -46.57 23.41 4.88
N SER A 427 -46.77 23.20 6.18
CA SER A 427 -47.95 22.52 6.71
C SER A 427 -49.21 23.32 6.36
N VAL A 428 -50.20 22.65 5.82
CA VAL A 428 -51.56 23.18 5.59
C VAL A 428 -52.35 23.01 6.89
N ASP A 429 -52.91 24.12 7.38
CA ASP A 429 -53.91 24.19 8.44
C ASP A 429 -55.17 23.39 8.06
N ILE A 430 -55.70 22.62 9.01
CA ILE A 430 -57.12 22.23 9.02
C ILE A 430 -57.76 22.88 10.25
N LYS A 431 -58.63 23.85 9.98
CA LYS A 431 -59.48 24.54 10.95
C LYS A 431 -60.61 23.63 11.46
N ALA A 432 -60.83 23.64 12.76
CA ALA A 432 -62.08 24.08 13.41
C ALA A 432 -61.80 24.31 14.90
#